data_AF-A0A965RGU9-F1
#
_entry.id   AF-A0A965RGU9-F1
#
_cell.length_a   1.000
_cell.length_b   1.000
_cell.length_c   1.000
_cell.angle_alpha   90.00
_cell.angle_beta   90.00
_cell.angle_gamma   90.00
#
_symmetry.space_group_name_H-M   'P 1'
#
loop_
_entity.id
_entity.type
_entity.pdbx_description
1 polymer ?
#
loop_
_entity_poly.entity_id
_entity_poly.type
_entity_poly.pdbx_seq_one_letter_code
_entity_poly.pdbx_strand_id
1 'polypeptide(L)'
;MVPPDADWLASIDRARQTYPRWVELQFLAGMVCWHHALWGKAQQMLEMAAPQLMQAELQRQAWRTLALLAEHKEETARAQIYWKRAAEVVVA
;
A
#
# COMPACT_ATOMS: atom_id res chain seq x y z
N MET A 1 -11.06 -2.55 -18.52
CA MET A 1 -10.21 -1.60 -17.78
C MET A 1 -11.09 -0.42 -17.41
N VAL A 2 -11.70 -0.42 -16.22
CA VAL A 2 -12.49 0.75 -15.77
C VAL A 2 -11.48 1.86 -15.52
N PRO A 3 -11.63 3.06 -16.13
CA PRO A 3 -10.72 4.16 -15.87
C PRO A 3 -10.74 4.50 -14.37
N PRO A 4 -9.67 5.07 -13.80
CA PRO A 4 -9.76 5.68 -12.48
C PRO A 4 -10.97 6.60 -12.46
N ASP A 5 -11.94 6.31 -11.59
CA ASP A 5 -12.89 7.35 -11.19
C ASP A 5 -12.05 8.46 -10.54
N ALA A 6 -11.79 9.52 -11.30
CA ALA A 6 -10.99 10.65 -10.84
C ALA A 6 -11.58 11.25 -9.56
N ASP A 7 -12.90 11.13 -9.39
CA ASP A 7 -13.66 11.52 -8.21
C ASP A 7 -13.28 10.69 -6.97
N TRP A 8 -12.99 9.41 -7.14
CA TRP A 8 -12.54 8.54 -6.05
C TRP A 8 -11.12 8.90 -5.59
N LEU A 9 -10.21 9.14 -6.53
CA LEU A 9 -8.85 9.61 -6.25
C LEU A 9 -8.86 10.96 -5.52
N ALA A 10 -9.67 11.91 -6.00
CA ALA A 10 -9.83 13.21 -5.35
C ALA A 10 -10.44 13.06 -3.95
N SER A 11 -11.41 12.16 -3.78
CA SER A 11 -12.04 11.88 -2.49
C SER A 11 -11.06 11.31 -1.48
N ILE A 12 -10.19 10.38 -1.89
CA ILE A 12 -9.22 9.76 -0.97
C ILE A 12 -8.09 10.71 -0.60
N ASP A 13 -7.62 11.54 -1.53
CA ASP A 13 -6.63 12.57 -1.21
C ASP A 13 -7.20 13.63 -0.26
N ARG A 14 -8.47 14.03 -0.44
CA ARG A 14 -9.16 14.93 0.50
C ARG A 14 -9.30 14.29 1.88
N ALA A 15 -9.68 13.02 1.94
CA ALA A 15 -9.79 12.28 3.19
C ALA A 15 -8.44 12.18 3.92
N ARG A 16 -7.34 11.92 3.19
CA ARG A 16 -5.98 11.88 3.76
C ARG A 16 -5.51 13.22 4.31
N GLN A 17 -5.82 14.32 3.63
CA GLN A 17 -5.51 15.67 4.11
C GLN A 17 -6.32 16.03 5.37
N THR A 18 -7.57 15.57 5.42
CA THR A 18 -8.48 15.82 6.55
C THR A 18 -8.13 14.95 7.77
N TYR A 19 -7.71 13.70 7.54
CA TYR A 19 -7.44 12.71 8.58
C TYR A 19 -6.02 12.13 8.43
N PRO A 20 -4.96 12.94 8.61
CA PRO A 20 -3.58 12.50 8.38
C PRO A 20 -3.12 11.37 9.32
N ARG A 21 -3.79 11.20 10.47
CA ARG A 21 -3.52 10.16 11.47
C ARG A 21 -4.13 8.80 11.13
N TRP A 22 -5.00 8.73 10.13
CA TRP A 22 -5.71 7.49 9.77
C TRP A 22 -4.86 6.71 8.76
N VAL A 23 -4.12 5.74 9.27
CA VAL A 23 -3.17 4.93 8.49
C VAL A 23 -3.87 4.12 7.41
N GLU A 24 -5.10 3.67 7.68
CA GLU A 24 -5.95 2.92 6.73
C GLU A 24 -6.24 3.75 5.48
N LEU A 25 -6.44 5.07 5.61
CA LEU A 25 -6.63 5.96 4.47
C LEU A 25 -5.35 6.11 3.64
N GLN A 26 -4.18 6.12 4.30
CA GLN A 26 -2.89 6.14 3.61
C GLN A 26 -2.66 4.84 2.84
N PHE A 27 -2.99 3.69 3.45
CA PHE A 27 -2.95 2.39 2.81
C PHE A 27 -3.86 2.33 1.58
N LEU A 28 -5.12 2.75 1.72
CA LEU A 28 -6.07 2.75 0.60
C LEU A 28 -5.58 3.63 -0.55
N ALA A 29 -5.06 4.84 -0.29
CA ALA A 29 -4.48 5.65 -1.38
C ALA A 29 -3.27 4.98 -2.05
N GLY A 30 -2.44 4.26 -1.28
CA GLY A 30 -1.35 3.44 -1.82
C GLY A 30 -1.86 2.32 -2.73
N MET A 31 -2.92 1.62 -2.33
CA MET A 31 -3.56 0.57 -3.13
C MET A 31 -4.18 1.12 -4.42
N VAL A 32 -4.77 2.31 -4.38
CA VAL A 32 -5.28 2.98 -5.60
C VAL A 32 -4.14 3.33 -6.54
N CYS A 33 -3.06 3.91 -6.03
CA CYS A 33 -1.88 4.19 -6.83
C CYS A 33 -1.35 2.91 -7.49
N TRP A 34 -1.37 1.79 -6.77
CA TRP A 34 -0.99 0.48 -7.31
C TRP A 34 -1.90 0.05 -8.48
N HIS A 35 -3.22 0.10 -8.30
CA HIS A 35 -4.19 -0.28 -9.33
C HIS A 35 -4.12 0.58 -10.61
N HIS A 36 -3.67 1.84 -10.49
CA HIS A 36 -3.49 2.75 -11.63
C HIS A 36 -2.06 2.82 -12.17
N ALA A 37 -1.21 1.84 -11.84
CA ALA A 37 0.18 1.77 -12.27
C ALA A 37 1.05 2.99 -11.87
N LEU A 38 0.64 3.72 -10.83
CA LEU A 38 1.43 4.79 -10.21
C LEU A 38 2.41 4.21 -9.19
N TRP A 39 3.27 3.29 -9.65
CA TRP A 39 4.08 2.42 -8.77
C TRP A 39 4.96 3.18 -7.79
N GLY A 40 5.63 4.26 -8.21
CA GLY A 40 6.47 5.06 -7.31
C GLY A 40 5.71 5.66 -6.12
N LYS A 41 4.50 6.19 -6.38
CA LYS A 41 3.62 6.72 -5.32
C LYS A 41 3.06 5.60 -4.45
N ALA A 42 2.65 4.50 -5.07
CA ALA A 42 2.14 3.33 -4.36
C ALA A 42 3.19 2.80 -3.36
N GLN A 43 4.43 2.63 -3.81
CA GLN A 43 5.54 2.20 -2.95
C GLN A 43 5.73 3.16 -1.78
N GLN A 44 5.87 4.46 -2.04
CA GLN A 44 6.08 5.46 -0.98
C GLN A 44 4.95 5.42 0.08
N MET A 45 3.69 5.38 -0.37
CA MET A 45 2.55 5.36 0.53
C MET A 45 2.46 4.07 1.33
N LEU A 46 2.66 2.92 0.68
CA LEU A 46 2.56 1.62 1.32
C LEU A 46 3.74 1.37 2.28
N GLU A 47 4.95 1.82 1.98
CA GLU A 47 6.11 1.72 2.90
C GLU A 47 5.88 2.51 4.20
N MET A 48 5.22 3.67 4.12
CA MET A 48 4.84 4.45 5.31
C MET A 48 3.69 3.80 6.09
N ALA A 49 2.69 3.26 5.39
CA ALA A 49 1.48 2.74 6.02
C ALA A 49 1.69 1.34 6.64
N ALA A 50 2.38 0.43 5.93
CA ALA A 50 2.52 -0.97 6.33
C ALA A 50 2.96 -1.20 7.79
N PRO A 51 4.00 -0.53 8.34
CA PRO A 51 4.41 -0.75 9.73
C PRO A 51 3.42 -0.18 10.77
N GLN A 52 2.52 0.73 10.38
CA GLN A 52 1.60 1.42 11.29
C GLN A 52 0.18 0.85 11.25
N LEU A 53 -0.13 -0.09 10.34
CA LEU A 53 -1.44 -0.71 10.21
C LEU A 53 -1.70 -1.64 11.41
N MET A 54 -2.82 -1.39 12.10
CA MET A 54 -3.25 -2.21 13.25
C MET A 54 -4.00 -3.47 12.84
N GLN A 55 -4.67 -3.44 11.69
CA GLN A 55 -5.38 -4.59 11.15
C GLN A 55 -4.40 -5.54 10.46
N ALA A 56 -4.22 -6.74 11.00
CA ALA A 56 -3.28 -7.74 10.51
C ALA A 56 -3.46 -8.04 9.01
N GLU A 57 -4.71 -8.16 8.52
CA GLU A 57 -4.93 -8.45 7.11
C GLU A 57 -4.53 -7.28 6.19
N LEU A 58 -4.80 -6.03 6.60
CA LEU A 58 -4.37 -4.85 5.84
C LEU A 58 -2.85 -4.72 5.85
N GLN A 59 -2.22 -4.96 7.00
CA GLN A 59 -0.77 -4.93 7.13
C GLN A 59 -0.10 -5.97 6.22
N ARG A 60 -0.61 -7.20 6.24
CA ARG A 60 -0.15 -8.28 5.36
C ARG A 60 -0.33 -7.90 3.90
N GLN A 61 -1.50 -7.40 3.52
CA GLN A 61 -1.77 -6.98 2.15
C GLN A 61 -0.79 -5.88 1.70
N ALA A 62 -0.51 -4.88 2.54
CA ALA A 62 0.45 -3.82 2.23
C ALA A 62 1.86 -4.38 1.94
N TRP A 63 2.35 -5.30 2.78
CA TRP A 63 3.65 -5.94 2.57
C TRP A 63 3.69 -6.80 1.31
N ARG A 64 2.61 -7.55 1.00
CA ARG A 64 2.53 -8.35 -0.23
C ARG A 64 2.56 -7.46 -1.48
N THR A 65 1.84 -6.34 -1.49
CA THR A 65 1.86 -5.40 -2.60
C THR A 65 3.25 -4.79 -2.80
N LEU A 66 3.96 -4.45 -1.72
CA LEU A 66 5.35 -3.98 -1.80
C LEU A 66 6.30 -5.05 -2.34
N ALA A 67 6.09 -6.32 -1.97
CA ALA A 67 6.88 -7.44 -2.47
C ALA A 67 6.69 -7.62 -3.99
N LEU A 68 5.43 -7.63 -4.45
CA LEU A 68 5.10 -7.70 -5.88
C LEU A 68 5.72 -6.52 -6.65
N LEU A 69 5.67 -5.31 -6.11
CA LEU A 69 6.28 -4.13 -6.73
C LEU A 69 7.79 -4.27 -6.85
N ALA A 70 8.46 -4.82 -5.82
CA ALA A 70 9.89 -5.09 -5.86
C ALA A 70 10.24 -6.18 -6.88
N GLU A 71 9.43 -7.24 -7.00
CA GLU A 71 9.60 -8.28 -8.04
C GLU A 71 9.46 -7.70 -9.45
N HIS A 72 8.46 -6.84 -9.68
CA HIS A 72 8.29 -6.13 -10.96
C HIS A 72 9.48 -5.24 -11.34
N LYS A 73 10.24 -4.77 -10.35
CA LYS A 73 11.47 -3.98 -10.53
C LYS A 73 12.73 -4.83 -10.56
N GLU A 74 12.61 -6.16 -10.52
CA GLU A 74 13.71 -7.11 -10.40
C GLU A 74 14.56 -6.93 -9.13
N GLU A 75 14.03 -6.22 -8.12
CA GLU A 75 14.66 -5.96 -6.82
C GLU A 75 14.48 -7.16 -5.88
N THR A 76 15.01 -8.32 -6.28
CA THR A 76 14.79 -9.63 -5.65
C THR A 76 15.06 -9.64 -4.13
N ALA A 77 16.14 -8.99 -3.69
CA ALA A 77 16.49 -8.90 -2.28
C ALA A 77 15.43 -8.13 -1.46
N ARG A 78 14.87 -7.05 -2.03
CA ARG A 78 13.79 -6.28 -1.38
C ARG A 78 12.48 -7.04 -1.37
N ALA A 79 12.15 -7.73 -2.47
CA ALA A 79 10.97 -8.58 -2.53
C ALA A 79 10.96 -9.62 -1.40
N GLN A 80 12.09 -10.31 -1.18
CA GLN A 80 12.22 -11.29 -0.09
C GLN A 80 12.00 -10.68 1.30
N ILE A 81 12.53 -9.47 1.55
CA ILE A 81 12.31 -8.75 2.82
C ILE A 81 10.82 -8.46 3.02
N TYR A 82 10.13 -7.99 1.99
CA TYR A 82 8.70 -7.69 2.07
C TYR A 82 7.83 -8.94 2.22
N TRP A 83 8.15 -10.03 1.52
CA TRP A 83 7.48 -11.31 1.71
C TRP A 83 7.65 -11.86 3.13
N LYS A 84 8.87 -11.77 3.68
CA LYS A 84 9.13 -12.15 5.06
C LYS A 84 8.29 -11.35 6.04
N ARG A 85 8.25 -10.01 5.90
CA ARG A 85 7.41 -9.15 6.74
C ARG A 85 5.93 -9.50 6.64
N ALA A 86 5.43 -9.80 5.43
CA ALA A 86 4.04 -10.22 5.25
C ALA A 86 3.72 -11.53 5.99
N ALA A 87 4.65 -12.50 5.98
CA ALA A 87 4.50 -13.77 6.67
C ALA A 87 4.59 -13.64 8.20
N GLU A 88 5.38 -12.68 8.70
CA GLU A 88 5.51 -12.38 10.13
C GLU A 88 4.28 -11.66 10.72
N VAL A 89 3.33 -11.19 9.89
CA VAL A 89 2.09 -10.58 10.39
C VAL A 89 1.19 -11.65 11.01
N VAL A 90 1.17 -11.66 12.35
CA VAL A 90 0.33 -12.54 13.16
C VAL A 90 -1.09 -11.99 13.19
N VAL A 91 -2.08 -12.84 12.88
CA VAL A 91 -3.49 -12.53 13.16
C VAL A 91 -3.71 -12.83 14.64
N ALA A 92 -4.00 -11.80 15.43
CA ALA A 92 -4.39 -11.95 16.82
C ALA A 92 -5.83 -12.50 16.93
#